data_AF-A0A7X9IJY1-F1
#
_entry.id   AF-A0A7X9IJY1-F1
#
_cell.length_a   1.000
_cell.length_b   1.000
_cell.length_c   1.000
_cell.angle_alpha   90.00
_cell.angle_beta   90.00
_cell.angle_gamma   90.00
#
_symmetry.space_group_name_H-M   'P 1'
#
loop_
_entity.id
_entity.type
_entity.pdbx_description
1 polymer ?
#
loop_
_entity_poly.entity_id
_entity_poly.type
_entity_poly.pdbx_seq_one_letter_code
_entity_poly.pdbx_strand_id
1 'polypeptide(L)'
;MKWKPGFIVICLILVLSMIAALFGLGLSYHGSFGPRDSLGELSMIGGDAWVQDGASIRFYSLAPKGNHLRLHMRGWRPIGQPEAKYEISVCGQIVAAFEDNGKTVQNVPLLGQCEPRLVSFKVLNPIAPSPNDRRRLGSQLKSLKLTSKLGVPILQPRTIIVVGAAIAVLSLLGMFLLWTSGQIYLSLLIPVVSFLFLMNAKFMEYHKLFPLWLLCVGMAIGVLIVPILDAKIAKKDQGIKNSHFRQADGGSFSLLLLIVVAAAAFRFYHLDFGLPENYHPDEVPKVNAIMRMVQSGTLNPNYFLHPSLLLYSTYFTNTVLHYFGISGEFRDTAFLAGRVVSCLAGIFSVVLLYYIAKNLYSSGTGLLAAALLAFSPIHV
;
A
#
# COMPACT_ATOMS: atom_id res chain seq x y z
N MET A 1 0.93 42.49 7.42
CA MET A 1 0.62 41.43 6.44
C MET A 1 -0.02 40.26 7.19
N LYS A 2 -1.35 40.23 7.34
CA LYS A 2 -2.06 39.17 8.10
C LYS A 2 -2.22 37.96 7.18
N TRP A 3 -1.47 36.89 7.43
CA TRP A 3 -1.61 35.62 6.71
C TRP A 3 -3.02 35.07 6.92
N LYS A 4 -3.71 34.66 5.84
CA LYS A 4 -5.01 33.97 5.97
C LYS A 4 -4.79 32.68 6.77
N PRO A 5 -5.69 32.32 7.72
CA PRO A 5 -5.51 31.16 8.60
C PRO A 5 -5.25 29.86 7.83
N GLY A 6 -5.85 29.70 6.65
CA GLY A 6 -5.59 28.54 5.78
C GLY A 6 -4.14 28.39 5.30
N PHE A 7 -3.41 29.49 5.08
CA PHE A 7 -2.01 29.40 4.64
C PHE A 7 -1.10 28.80 5.72
N ILE A 8 -1.30 29.23 6.97
CA ILE A 8 -0.53 28.72 8.12
C ILE A 8 -0.76 27.22 8.28
N VAL A 9 -2.02 26.77 8.16
CA VAL A 9 -2.39 25.35 8.24
C VAL A 9 -1.73 24.54 7.12
N ILE A 10 -1.71 25.04 5.88
CA ILE A 10 -1.05 24.37 4.75
C ILE A 10 0.46 24.20 5.03
N CYS A 11 1.13 25.26 5.48
CA CYS A 11 2.55 25.17 5.84
C CYS A 11 2.80 24.14 6.94
N LEU A 12 1.96 24.13 7.98
CA LEU A 12 2.05 23.14 9.06
C LEU A 12 1.84 21.71 8.56
N ILE A 13 0.87 21.49 7.67
CA ILE A 13 0.63 20.18 7.04
C ILE A 13 1.89 19.69 6.33
N LEU A 14 2.50 20.51 5.48
CA LEU A 14 3.68 20.12 4.71
C LEU A 14 4.86 19.76 5.62
N VAL A 15 5.11 20.58 6.64
CA VAL A 15 6.20 20.35 7.60
C VAL A 15 5.94 19.10 8.44
N LEU A 16 4.76 18.96 9.04
CA LEU A 16 4.41 17.81 9.87
C LEU A 16 4.40 16.51 9.08
N SER A 17 3.99 16.54 7.80
CA SER A 17 3.99 15.35 6.93
C SER A 17 5.41 14.87 6.65
N MET A 18 6.35 15.79 6.41
CA MET A 18 7.76 15.44 6.21
C MET A 18 8.43 14.96 7.49
N ILE A 19 8.12 15.56 8.64
CA ILE A 19 8.60 15.11 9.95
C ILE A 19 8.06 13.70 10.26
N ALA A 20 6.75 13.49 10.05
CA ALA A 20 6.10 12.19 10.25
C ALA A 20 6.72 11.10 9.37
N ALA A 21 6.99 11.40 8.09
CA ALA A 21 7.67 10.47 7.20
C ALA A 21 9.11 10.18 7.65
N LEU A 22 9.91 11.21 7.95
CA LEU A 22 11.30 11.05 8.34
C LEU A 22 11.45 10.21 9.63
N PHE A 23 10.74 10.60 10.70
CA PHE A 23 10.86 9.93 11.99
C PHE A 23 10.05 8.63 12.06
N GLY A 24 8.85 8.60 11.48
CA GLY A 24 8.00 7.41 11.48
C GLY A 24 8.65 6.25 10.74
N LEU A 25 9.20 6.51 9.54
CA LEU A 25 9.93 5.49 8.78
C LEU A 25 11.24 5.10 9.46
N GLY A 26 11.98 6.07 10.02
CA GLY A 26 13.21 5.78 10.75
C GLY A 26 13.00 4.90 11.98
N LEU A 27 11.93 5.13 12.76
CA LEU A 27 11.58 4.32 13.93
C LEU A 27 11.04 2.94 13.57
N SER A 28 10.32 2.83 12.45
CA SER A 28 9.86 1.56 11.87
C SER A 28 11.03 0.66 11.46
N TYR A 29 12.15 1.27 11.04
CA TYR A 29 13.31 0.55 10.55
C TYR A 29 13.95 -0.29 11.66
N HIS A 30 14.03 -1.60 11.43
CA HIS A 30 14.68 -2.50 12.38
C HIS A 30 16.20 -2.27 12.35
N GLY A 31 16.67 -1.39 13.24
CA GLY A 31 18.07 -0.97 13.30
C GLY A 31 18.86 -1.58 14.45
N SER A 32 18.23 -2.35 15.34
CA SER A 32 18.88 -2.91 16.52
C SER A 32 18.90 -4.44 16.45
N PHE A 33 20.09 -5.00 16.26
CA PHE A 33 20.27 -6.44 16.10
C PHE A 33 21.06 -7.00 17.28
N GLY A 34 20.56 -8.09 17.84
CA GLY A 34 21.34 -9.03 18.63
C GLY A 34 21.84 -10.17 17.75
N PRO A 35 22.91 -10.88 18.14
CA PRO A 35 23.41 -12.04 17.38
C PRO A 35 22.38 -13.17 17.16
N ARG A 36 21.37 -13.27 18.04
CA ARG A 36 20.29 -14.26 17.95
C ARG A 36 19.02 -13.73 17.26
N ASP A 37 18.88 -12.41 17.17
CA ASP A 37 17.69 -11.71 16.67
C ASP A 37 17.99 -11.03 15.33
N SER A 38 18.86 -11.64 14.51
CA SER A 38 19.38 -11.02 13.30
C SER A 38 18.46 -11.13 12.09
N LEU A 39 17.39 -11.95 12.15
CA LEU A 39 16.43 -12.19 11.07
C LEU A 39 17.07 -12.48 9.69
N GLY A 40 18.29 -13.04 9.66
CA GLY A 40 19.02 -13.33 8.43
C GLY A 40 19.84 -12.18 7.84
N GLU A 41 19.88 -11.01 8.49
CA GLU A 41 20.66 -9.84 8.03
C GLU A 41 22.16 -9.96 8.33
N LEU A 42 22.54 -10.83 9.29
CA LEU A 42 23.94 -11.13 9.61
C LEU A 42 24.39 -12.40 8.89
N SER A 43 25.40 -12.28 8.02
CA SER A 43 26.09 -13.42 7.41
C SER A 43 27.38 -13.72 8.15
N MET A 44 27.63 -15.01 8.42
CA MET A 44 28.80 -15.52 9.15
C MET A 44 28.97 -14.97 10.58
N ILE A 45 27.87 -14.53 11.21
CA ILE A 45 27.78 -14.29 12.65
C ILE A 45 26.69 -15.20 13.19
N GLY A 46 27.09 -16.26 13.90
CA GLY A 46 26.17 -17.25 14.45
C GLY A 46 25.49 -16.79 15.74
N GLY A 47 24.59 -17.63 16.27
CA GLY A 47 23.95 -17.39 17.57
C GLY A 47 24.91 -17.43 18.77
N ASP A 48 26.16 -17.82 18.55
CA ASP A 48 27.30 -17.76 19.48
C ASP A 48 28.01 -16.39 19.48
N ALA A 49 27.53 -15.45 18.65
CA ALA A 49 27.96 -14.07 18.56
C ALA A 49 29.38 -13.83 18.04
N TRP A 50 30.09 -14.87 17.60
CA TRP A 50 31.42 -14.71 17.04
C TRP A 50 31.37 -14.09 15.65
N VAL A 51 32.14 -13.03 15.45
CA VAL A 51 32.33 -12.43 14.13
C VAL A 51 33.39 -13.23 13.38
N GLN A 52 32.99 -13.91 12.31
CA GLN A 52 33.92 -14.63 11.44
C GLN A 52 34.63 -13.65 10.47
N ASP A 53 35.82 -14.02 10.03
CA ASP A 53 36.50 -13.31 8.94
C ASP A 53 35.67 -13.41 7.65
N GLY A 54 35.35 -12.26 7.05
CA GLY A 54 34.45 -12.15 5.91
C GLY A 54 32.97 -12.02 6.27
N ALA A 55 32.62 -11.88 7.56
CA ALA A 55 31.25 -11.62 7.97
C ALA A 55 30.69 -10.36 7.31
N SER A 56 29.40 -10.35 7.00
CA SER A 56 28.78 -9.22 6.31
C SER A 56 27.37 -8.95 6.80
N ILE A 57 26.98 -7.68 6.80
CA ILE A 57 25.64 -7.23 7.18
C ILE A 57 25.03 -6.47 6.01
N ARG A 58 23.76 -6.75 5.73
CA ARG A 58 23.02 -6.07 4.66
C ARG A 58 22.01 -5.12 5.28
N PHE A 59 21.93 -3.92 4.73
CA PHE A 59 20.85 -2.99 5.05
C PHE A 59 20.21 -2.48 3.77
N TYR A 60 18.89 -2.50 3.70
CA TYR A 60 18.14 -2.03 2.54
C TYR A 60 17.61 -0.61 2.77
N SER A 61 17.47 0.14 1.68
CA SER A 61 16.78 1.42 1.59
C SER A 61 17.34 2.52 2.48
N LEU A 62 18.64 2.49 2.80
CA LEU A 62 19.29 3.54 3.60
C LEU A 62 19.69 4.76 2.76
N ALA A 63 19.68 5.93 3.38
CA ALA A 63 20.26 7.13 2.79
C ALA A 63 21.76 6.95 2.50
N PRO A 64 22.29 7.55 1.41
CA PRO A 64 23.70 7.44 1.05
C PRO A 64 24.69 7.97 2.11
N LYS A 65 24.24 8.89 2.97
CA LYS A 65 25.03 9.55 4.01
C LYS A 65 24.15 9.82 5.24
N GLY A 66 24.78 10.07 6.39
CA GLY A 66 24.12 10.50 7.62
C GLY A 66 23.83 9.39 8.63
N ASN A 67 23.88 8.12 8.19
CA ASN A 67 23.76 6.95 9.05
C ASN A 67 25.12 6.50 9.59
N HIS A 68 25.12 6.00 10.82
CA HIS A 68 26.27 5.37 11.46
C HIS A 68 25.85 4.10 12.20
N LEU A 69 26.76 3.15 12.24
CA LEU A 69 26.59 1.87 12.90
C LEU A 69 27.35 1.89 14.23
N ARG A 70 26.63 1.70 15.33
CA ARG A 70 27.23 1.54 16.66
C ARG A 70 27.45 0.06 16.92
N LEU A 71 28.71 -0.32 17.01
CA LEU A 71 29.15 -1.68 17.29
C LEU A 71 29.54 -1.78 18.74
N HIS A 72 28.91 -2.70 19.46
CA HIS A 72 29.28 -3.02 20.83
C HIS A 72 29.85 -4.43 20.86
N MET A 73 31.16 -4.53 21.05
CA MET A 73 31.88 -5.80 21.10
C MET A 73 32.13 -6.19 22.56
N ARG A 74 32.31 -7.49 22.83
CA ARG A 74 32.64 -7.99 24.17
C ARG A 74 34.16 -7.97 24.44
N GLY A 75 35.01 -7.86 23.42
CA GLY A 75 36.47 -7.94 23.54
C GLY A 75 37.03 -9.27 24.03
N TRP A 76 36.17 -10.25 24.34
CA TRP A 76 36.61 -11.53 24.89
C TRP A 76 37.32 -12.36 23.81
N ARG A 77 38.53 -12.83 24.13
CA ARG A 77 39.32 -13.81 23.37
C ARG A 77 39.96 -14.82 24.34
N PRO A 78 40.36 -16.02 23.87
CA PRO A 78 41.13 -16.97 24.67
C PRO A 78 42.41 -16.35 25.25
N ILE A 79 42.82 -16.81 26.43
CA ILE A 79 43.96 -16.28 27.19
C ILE A 79 45.25 -16.37 26.33
N GLY A 80 46.03 -15.30 26.29
CA GLY A 80 47.31 -15.22 25.57
C GLY A 80 47.22 -14.76 24.12
N GLN A 81 46.03 -14.47 23.60
CA GLN A 81 45.84 -13.90 22.26
C GLN A 81 45.77 -12.36 22.32
N PRO A 82 46.33 -11.64 21.32
CA PRO A 82 46.19 -10.19 21.22
C PRO A 82 44.76 -9.76 20.93
N GLU A 83 44.43 -8.49 21.17
CA GLU A 83 43.13 -7.89 20.87
C GLU A 83 42.74 -8.10 19.40
N ALA A 84 41.44 -8.25 19.12
CA ALA A 84 40.97 -8.51 17.76
C ALA A 84 41.08 -7.24 16.91
N LYS A 85 41.76 -7.32 15.77
CA LYS A 85 41.93 -6.22 14.83
C LYS A 85 40.94 -6.37 13.68
N TYR A 86 40.15 -5.33 13.46
CA TYR A 86 39.10 -5.29 12.46
C TYR A 86 39.36 -4.24 11.41
N GLU A 87 39.04 -4.58 10.18
CA GLU A 87 38.92 -3.66 9.07
C GLU A 87 37.49 -3.76 8.53
N ILE A 88 36.75 -2.65 8.56
CA ILE A 88 35.36 -2.60 8.12
C ILE A 88 35.30 -1.85 6.80
N SER A 89 34.69 -2.52 5.82
CA SER A 89 34.37 -1.92 4.54
C SER A 89 32.87 -1.75 4.38
N VAL A 90 32.46 -0.61 3.82
CA VAL A 90 31.08 -0.33 3.45
C VAL A 90 31.04 -0.16 1.94
N CYS A 91 30.20 -0.93 1.25
CA CYS A 91 30.16 -0.97 -0.22
C CYS A 91 31.54 -1.24 -0.87
N GLY A 92 32.41 -2.01 -0.21
CA GLY A 92 33.76 -2.31 -0.71
C GLY A 92 34.82 -1.22 -0.46
N GLN A 93 34.46 -0.09 0.16
CA GLN A 93 35.43 0.92 0.60
C GLN A 93 35.72 0.78 2.09
N ILE A 94 36.99 0.78 2.47
CA ILE A 94 37.41 0.71 3.87
C ILE A 94 37.05 2.03 4.55
N VAL A 95 36.22 1.96 5.59
CA VAL A 95 35.72 3.14 6.31
C VAL A 95 36.22 3.25 7.74
N ALA A 96 36.63 2.13 8.34
CA ALA A 96 37.13 2.09 9.71
C ALA A 96 38.07 0.90 9.90
N ALA A 97 39.12 1.11 10.69
CA ALA A 97 39.94 0.04 11.23
C ALA A 97 40.15 0.30 12.72
N PHE A 98 40.00 -0.73 13.55
CA PHE A 98 40.14 -0.59 15.00
C PHE A 98 40.58 -1.90 15.66
N GLU A 99 41.08 -1.77 16.88
CA GLU A 99 41.41 -2.89 17.75
C GLU A 99 40.34 -2.99 18.84
N ASP A 100 39.77 -4.18 19.02
CA ASP A 100 38.68 -4.43 19.96
C ASP A 100 39.22 -4.75 21.36
N ASN A 101 39.11 -3.75 22.24
CA ASN A 101 39.42 -3.84 23.66
C ASN A 101 38.20 -4.19 24.54
N GLY A 102 37.02 -4.44 23.95
CA GLY A 102 35.78 -4.80 24.65
C GLY A 102 35.12 -3.70 25.51
N LYS A 103 35.75 -2.53 25.62
CA LYS A 103 35.25 -1.40 26.43
C LYS A 103 34.71 -0.25 25.60
N THR A 104 35.09 -0.17 24.32
CA THR A 104 34.76 0.95 23.44
C THR A 104 33.63 0.62 22.47
N VAL A 105 32.64 1.51 22.39
CA VAL A 105 31.61 1.44 21.35
C VAL A 105 32.17 2.08 20.09
N GLN A 106 32.27 1.30 19.02
CA GLN A 106 32.83 1.77 17.75
C GLN A 106 31.72 2.33 16.87
N ASN A 107 31.90 3.57 16.41
CA ASN A 107 30.94 4.26 15.53
C ASN A 107 31.47 4.24 14.09
N VAL A 108 30.86 3.41 13.25
CA VAL A 108 31.26 3.25 11.85
C VAL A 108 30.33 4.07 10.95
N PRO A 109 30.81 5.04 10.17
CA PRO A 109 29.98 5.78 9.25
C PRO A 109 29.55 4.90 8.07
N LEU A 110 28.26 4.92 7.72
CA LEU A 110 27.75 4.19 6.55
C LEU A 110 27.72 5.14 5.34
N LEU A 111 28.80 5.14 4.58
CA LEU A 111 28.99 5.97 3.38
C LEU A 111 28.85 5.11 2.11
N GLY A 112 28.40 5.71 1.01
CA GLY A 112 28.28 5.05 -0.30
C GLY A 112 26.86 5.08 -0.89
N GLN A 113 26.67 4.48 -2.07
CA GLN A 113 25.37 4.42 -2.77
C GLN A 113 24.92 2.99 -3.07
N CYS A 114 25.63 1.96 -2.61
CA CYS A 114 25.25 0.57 -2.89
C CYS A 114 23.93 0.18 -2.21
N GLU A 115 23.15 -0.63 -2.92
CA GLU A 115 21.86 -1.19 -2.53
C GLU A 115 21.88 -2.71 -2.84
N PRO A 116 21.85 -3.60 -1.84
CA PRO A 116 21.86 -3.32 -0.41
C PRO A 116 23.16 -2.66 0.06
N ARG A 117 23.07 -1.91 1.16
CA ARG A 117 24.22 -1.39 1.89
C ARG A 117 24.95 -2.53 2.58
N LEU A 118 26.00 -3.02 1.94
CA LEU A 118 26.82 -4.11 2.46
C LEU A 118 27.91 -3.57 3.39
N VAL A 119 27.93 -4.05 4.63
CA VAL A 119 28.98 -3.78 5.62
C VAL A 119 29.75 -5.08 5.84
N SER A 120 31.00 -5.14 5.41
CA SER A 120 31.83 -6.34 5.52
C SER A 120 32.91 -6.17 6.58
N PHE A 121 33.13 -7.23 7.36
CA PHE A 121 34.08 -7.31 8.45
C PHE A 121 35.23 -8.22 8.02
N LYS A 122 36.44 -7.67 8.00
CA LYS A 122 37.67 -8.42 7.80
C LYS A 122 38.43 -8.48 9.11
N VAL A 123 38.78 -9.68 9.56
CA VAL A 123 39.52 -9.90 10.80
C VAL A 123 40.99 -10.05 10.44
N LEU A 124 41.85 -9.12 10.87
CA LEU A 124 43.26 -9.11 10.47
C LEU A 124 44.10 -10.14 11.24
N ASN A 125 43.69 -10.50 12.45
CA ASN A 125 44.35 -11.50 13.29
C ASN A 125 43.35 -12.57 13.78
N PRO A 126 42.79 -13.40 12.86
CA PRO A 126 41.76 -14.37 13.21
C PRO A 126 42.35 -15.50 14.07
N ILE A 127 41.53 -16.03 14.98
CA ILE A 127 41.86 -17.18 15.82
C ILE A 127 40.96 -18.37 15.49
N ALA A 128 41.50 -19.58 15.65
CA ALA A 128 40.72 -20.81 15.71
C ALA A 128 40.54 -21.16 17.20
N PRO A 129 39.31 -21.17 17.74
CA PRO A 129 39.08 -21.30 19.18
C PRO A 129 39.34 -22.72 19.71
N SER A 130 39.29 -23.74 18.85
CA SER A 130 39.46 -25.15 19.21
C SER A 130 39.97 -25.95 18.00
N PRO A 131 40.71 -27.06 18.17
CA PRO A 131 41.16 -27.92 17.07
C PRO A 131 40.04 -28.46 16.18
N ASN A 132 38.83 -28.60 16.72
CA ASN A 132 37.64 -29.05 15.98
C ASN A 132 36.89 -27.93 15.26
N ASP A 133 37.15 -26.66 15.61
CA ASP A 133 36.48 -25.50 15.01
C ASP A 133 37.41 -24.79 14.02
N ARG A 134 37.16 -25.00 12.72
CA ARG A 134 37.97 -24.43 11.63
C ARG A 134 37.61 -22.99 11.29
N ARG A 135 36.65 -22.37 11.99
CA ARG A 135 36.24 -20.98 11.72
C ARG A 135 37.36 -20.01 12.08
N ARG A 136 37.53 -18.98 11.26
CA ARG A 136 38.44 -17.85 11.50
C ARG A 136 37.70 -16.77 12.28
N LEU A 137 37.93 -16.66 13.57
CA LEU A 137 37.12 -15.83 14.47
C LEU A 137 37.87 -14.58 14.94
N GLY A 138 37.15 -13.46 15.07
CA GLY A 138 37.63 -12.25 15.73
C GLY A 138 37.34 -12.28 17.23
N SER A 139 36.35 -11.50 17.65
CA SER A 139 35.76 -11.38 18.98
C SER A 139 34.22 -11.46 18.88
N GLN A 140 33.55 -11.49 20.04
CA GLN A 140 32.09 -11.60 20.12
C GLN A 140 31.38 -10.24 20.00
N LEU A 141 30.34 -10.17 19.19
CA LEU A 141 29.43 -9.03 19.06
C LEU A 141 28.37 -9.07 20.18
N LYS A 142 28.27 -8.02 20.99
CA LYS A 142 27.23 -7.90 22.02
C LYS A 142 25.92 -7.38 21.43
N SER A 143 26.00 -6.26 20.73
CA SER A 143 24.84 -5.62 20.10
C SER A 143 25.29 -4.69 18.99
N LEU A 144 24.37 -4.44 18.07
CA LEU A 144 24.60 -3.60 16.92
C LEU A 144 23.40 -2.67 16.75
N LYS A 145 23.66 -1.36 16.67
CA LYS A 145 22.59 -0.35 16.55
C LYS A 145 22.88 0.61 15.42
N LEU A 146 22.00 0.63 14.42
CA LEU A 146 21.97 1.60 13.35
C LEU A 146 21.26 2.87 13.83
N THR A 147 21.95 4.01 13.74
CA THR A 147 21.39 5.32 14.12
C THR A 147 21.91 6.43 13.20
N SER A 148 21.30 7.61 13.27
CA SER A 148 21.82 8.83 12.64
C SER A 148 22.04 9.92 13.69
N LYS A 149 22.52 11.10 13.28
CA LYS A 149 22.58 12.28 14.17
C LYS A 149 21.20 12.70 14.71
N LEU A 150 20.13 12.35 14.01
CA LEU A 150 18.74 12.61 14.41
C LEU A 150 18.18 11.55 15.38
N GLY A 151 18.99 10.57 15.78
CA GLY A 151 18.57 9.49 16.69
C GLY A 151 17.83 8.33 16.00
N VAL A 152 17.39 8.51 14.76
CA VAL A 152 16.71 7.47 13.95
C VAL A 152 17.47 7.17 12.65
N PRO A 153 17.46 5.93 12.13
CA PRO A 153 17.96 5.64 10.78
C PRO A 153 17.30 6.53 9.72
N ILE A 154 18.10 7.06 8.80
CA ILE A 154 17.62 7.86 7.67
C ILE A 154 17.55 6.93 6.45
N LEU A 155 16.34 6.76 5.93
CA LEU A 155 16.07 5.99 4.72
C LEU A 155 16.34 6.80 3.44
N GLN A 156 16.24 6.16 2.29
CA GLN A 156 16.40 6.81 0.99
C GLN A 156 15.52 8.07 0.88
N PRO A 157 16.07 9.20 0.41
CA PRO A 157 15.32 10.45 0.27
C PRO A 157 14.05 10.30 -0.57
N ARG A 158 14.10 9.48 -1.62
CA ARG A 158 12.95 9.19 -2.49
C ARG A 158 11.76 8.62 -1.69
N THR A 159 12.01 7.64 -0.82
CA THR A 159 10.95 7.03 0.00
C THR A 159 10.36 8.02 0.98
N ILE A 160 11.21 8.82 1.64
CA ILE A 160 10.76 9.85 2.60
C ILE A 160 9.89 10.90 1.88
N ILE A 161 10.30 11.36 0.69
CA ILE A 161 9.54 12.34 -0.10
C ILE A 161 8.19 11.77 -0.53
N VAL A 162 8.15 10.54 -1.04
CA VAL A 162 6.90 9.91 -1.52
C VAL A 162 5.91 9.73 -0.36
N VAL A 163 6.36 9.20 0.78
CA VAL A 163 5.51 9.01 1.96
C VAL A 163 5.08 10.36 2.55
N GLY A 164 5.99 11.34 2.63
CA GLY A 164 5.66 12.69 3.09
C GLY A 164 4.65 13.38 2.19
N ALA A 165 4.79 13.26 0.87
CA ALA A 165 3.83 13.77 -0.10
C ALA A 165 2.46 13.07 0.03
N ALA A 166 2.43 11.75 0.25
CA ALA A 166 1.20 11.00 0.47
C ALA A 166 0.42 11.52 1.70
N ILE A 167 1.11 11.67 2.83
CA ILE A 167 0.51 12.19 4.07
C ILE A 167 0.02 13.64 3.86
N ALA A 168 0.80 14.46 3.15
CA ALA A 168 0.42 15.83 2.85
C ALA A 168 -0.84 15.90 1.97
N VAL A 169 -0.93 15.09 0.91
CA VAL A 169 -2.11 15.03 0.03
C VAL A 169 -3.35 14.60 0.82
N LEU A 170 -3.23 13.56 1.66
CA LEU A 170 -4.34 13.11 2.52
C LEU A 170 -4.79 14.22 3.47
N SER A 171 -3.85 14.95 4.04
CA SER A 171 -4.12 16.07 4.95
C SER A 171 -4.79 17.24 4.25
N LEU A 172 -4.36 17.57 3.02
CA LEU A 172 -4.98 18.61 2.20
C LEU A 172 -6.40 18.24 1.76
N LEU A 173 -6.65 16.97 1.45
CA LEU A 173 -8.00 16.46 1.20
C LEU A 173 -8.89 16.59 2.45
N GLY A 174 -8.38 16.22 3.62
CA GLY A 174 -9.09 16.41 4.89
C GLY A 174 -9.38 17.88 5.19
N MET A 175 -8.42 18.76 4.91
CA MET A 175 -8.59 20.21 5.04
C MET A 175 -9.68 20.75 4.12
N PHE A 176 -9.77 20.26 2.89
CA PHE A 176 -10.82 20.63 1.94
C PHE A 176 -12.20 20.18 2.41
N LEU A 177 -12.33 18.92 2.84
CA LEU A 177 -13.59 18.37 3.37
C LEU A 177 -14.11 19.16 4.58
N LEU A 178 -13.20 19.63 5.44
CA LEU A 178 -13.52 20.39 6.66
C LEU A 178 -13.53 21.92 6.45
N TRP A 179 -13.36 22.37 5.21
CA TRP A 179 -13.33 23.80 4.89
C TRP A 179 -14.70 24.44 5.11
N THR A 180 -15.78 23.74 4.76
CA THR A 180 -17.16 24.22 4.90
C THR A 180 -17.62 24.31 6.35
N SER A 181 -17.08 23.46 7.23
CA SER A 181 -17.41 23.43 8.66
C SER A 181 -16.54 24.37 9.51
N GLY A 182 -15.56 25.06 8.91
CA GLY A 182 -14.62 25.95 9.63
C GLY A 182 -13.61 25.22 10.52
N GLN A 183 -13.58 23.88 10.48
CA GLN A 183 -12.77 23.03 11.36
C GLN A 183 -11.47 22.55 10.70
N ILE A 184 -10.87 23.38 9.85
CA ILE A 184 -9.68 23.03 9.05
C ILE A 184 -8.49 22.53 9.88
N TYR A 185 -8.37 22.91 11.15
CA TYR A 185 -7.29 22.49 12.04
C TYR A 185 -7.29 20.99 12.35
N LEU A 186 -8.44 20.29 12.27
CA LEU A 186 -8.51 18.84 12.46
C LEU A 186 -7.70 18.08 11.40
N SER A 187 -7.44 18.67 10.22
CA SER A 187 -6.56 18.08 9.21
C SER A 187 -5.12 17.87 9.70
N LEU A 188 -4.68 18.61 10.72
CA LEU A 188 -3.36 18.44 11.35
C LEU A 188 -3.25 17.16 12.18
N LEU A 189 -4.36 16.46 12.48
CA LEU A 189 -4.32 15.16 13.12
C LEU A 189 -3.85 14.06 12.17
N ILE A 190 -4.01 14.25 10.86
CA ILE A 190 -3.66 13.23 9.86
C ILE A 190 -2.16 12.90 9.87
N PRO A 191 -1.23 13.88 9.86
CA PRO A 191 0.20 13.59 10.00
C PRO A 191 0.55 12.91 11.33
N VAL A 192 -0.12 13.28 12.42
CA VAL A 192 0.11 12.70 13.76
C VAL A 192 -0.30 11.23 13.80
N VAL A 193 -1.51 10.92 13.33
CA VAL A 193 -2.00 9.53 13.25
C VAL A 193 -1.13 8.72 12.29
N SER A 194 -0.76 9.29 11.14
CA SER A 194 0.14 8.63 10.18
C SER A 194 1.50 8.31 10.79
N PHE A 195 2.08 9.22 11.58
CA PHE A 195 3.31 8.98 12.32
C PHE A 195 3.17 7.80 13.31
N LEU A 196 2.09 7.75 14.09
CA LEU A 196 1.82 6.66 15.03
C LEU A 196 1.68 5.31 14.32
N PHE A 197 1.01 5.27 13.16
CA PHE A 197 0.93 4.06 12.34
C PHE A 197 2.29 3.64 11.81
N LEU A 198 3.06 4.56 11.23
CA LEU A 198 4.38 4.28 10.70
C LEU A 198 5.32 3.72 11.78
N MET A 199 5.30 4.27 12.99
CA MET A 199 6.12 3.80 14.11
C MET A 199 5.84 2.33 14.50
N ASN A 200 4.60 1.87 14.33
CA ASN A 200 4.18 0.52 14.72
C ASN A 200 4.18 -0.49 13.57
N ALA A 201 4.28 0.00 12.33
CA ALA A 201 4.35 -0.83 11.15
C ALA A 201 5.69 -1.56 11.06
N LYS A 202 5.75 -2.79 11.58
CA LYS A 202 6.88 -3.71 11.32
C LYS A 202 6.70 -4.29 9.91
N PHE A 203 7.66 -4.05 9.01
CA PHE A 203 7.70 -4.61 7.64
C PHE A 203 6.61 -4.11 6.67
N MET A 204 6.43 -2.79 6.55
CA MET A 204 5.55 -2.24 5.51
C MET A 204 6.24 -2.17 4.15
N GLU A 205 5.74 -2.95 3.21
CA GLU A 205 6.11 -2.88 1.79
C GLU A 205 5.42 -1.70 1.12
N TYR A 206 6.09 -0.55 1.07
CA TYR A 206 5.51 0.72 0.61
C TYR A 206 4.92 0.69 -0.81
N HIS A 207 5.37 -0.22 -1.67
CA HIS A 207 4.82 -0.39 -3.02
C HIS A 207 3.34 -0.81 -3.00
N LYS A 208 2.89 -1.52 -1.95
CA LYS A 208 1.49 -1.93 -1.77
C LYS A 208 0.56 -0.77 -1.44
N LEU A 209 1.10 0.38 -1.01
CA LEU A 209 0.33 1.60 -0.74
C LEU A 209 0.12 2.47 -1.98
N PHE A 210 0.78 2.14 -3.10
CA PHE A 210 0.70 2.91 -4.34
C PHE A 210 -0.72 3.05 -4.92
N PRO A 211 -1.59 2.01 -4.90
CA PRO A 211 -2.98 2.15 -5.37
C PRO A 211 -3.80 3.14 -4.54
N LEU A 212 -3.63 3.11 -3.21
CA LEU A 212 -4.27 4.05 -2.30
C LEU A 212 -3.81 5.49 -2.59
N TRP A 213 -2.52 5.66 -2.88
CA TRP A 213 -1.96 6.95 -3.27
C TRP A 213 -2.54 7.48 -4.58
N LEU A 214 -2.66 6.63 -5.60
CA LEU A 214 -3.31 6.97 -6.87
C LEU A 214 -4.77 7.42 -6.67
N LEU A 215 -5.51 6.73 -5.81
CA LEU A 215 -6.89 7.10 -5.46
C LEU A 215 -6.95 8.48 -4.81
N CYS A 216 -6.13 8.74 -3.79
CA CYS A 216 -6.11 10.03 -3.10
C CYS A 216 -5.69 11.18 -4.04
N VAL A 217 -4.66 10.96 -4.87
CA VAL A 217 -4.24 11.95 -5.87
C VAL A 217 -5.36 12.21 -6.88
N GLY A 218 -6.04 11.17 -7.36
CA GLY A 218 -7.20 11.31 -8.24
C GLY A 218 -8.34 12.13 -7.62
N MET A 219 -8.66 11.88 -6.35
CA MET A 219 -9.64 12.68 -5.60
C MET A 219 -9.20 14.13 -5.45
N ALA A 220 -7.92 14.38 -5.15
CA ALA A 220 -7.38 15.75 -5.00
C ALA A 220 -7.41 16.52 -6.32
N ILE A 221 -7.03 15.86 -7.42
CA ILE A 221 -7.11 16.42 -8.77
C ILE A 221 -8.58 16.73 -9.12
N GLY A 222 -9.51 15.81 -8.84
CA GLY A 222 -10.94 16.03 -9.05
C GLY A 222 -11.43 17.27 -8.31
N VAL A 223 -11.09 17.40 -7.02
CA VAL A 223 -11.42 18.56 -6.18
C VAL A 223 -10.86 19.87 -6.75
N LEU A 224 -9.65 19.87 -7.30
CA LEU A 224 -9.02 21.08 -7.85
C LEU A 224 -9.58 21.46 -9.23
N ILE A 225 -9.91 20.47 -10.06
CA ILE A 225 -10.36 20.67 -11.44
C ILE A 225 -11.86 21.01 -11.49
N VAL A 226 -12.68 20.41 -10.62
CA VAL A 226 -14.15 20.57 -10.66
C VAL A 226 -14.58 22.03 -10.56
N PRO A 227 -14.08 22.87 -9.63
CA PRO A 227 -14.46 24.29 -9.57
C PRO A 227 -14.08 25.09 -10.82
N ILE A 228 -12.99 24.70 -11.50
CA ILE A 228 -12.52 25.36 -12.73
C ILE A 228 -13.41 24.97 -13.91
N LEU A 229 -13.80 23.69 -13.99
CA LEU A 229 -14.76 23.21 -14.97
C LEU A 229 -16.13 23.82 -14.75
N ASP A 230 -16.62 23.84 -13.51
CA ASP A 230 -17.90 24.45 -13.16
C ASP A 230 -17.90 25.95 -13.45
N ALA A 231 -16.81 26.70 -13.19
CA ALA A 231 -16.73 28.12 -13.55
C ALA A 231 -16.75 28.35 -15.07
N LYS A 232 -16.15 27.45 -15.86
CA LYS A 232 -16.20 27.50 -17.34
C LYS A 232 -17.59 27.13 -17.87
N ILE A 233 -18.24 26.13 -17.28
CA ILE A 233 -19.59 25.69 -17.63
C ILE A 233 -20.62 26.74 -17.20
N ALA A 234 -20.49 27.31 -16.00
CA ALA A 234 -21.34 28.39 -15.50
C ALA A 234 -21.21 29.68 -16.31
N LYS A 235 -20.00 30.02 -16.80
CA LYS A 235 -19.84 31.13 -17.77
C LYS A 235 -20.51 30.85 -19.11
N LYS A 236 -20.62 29.58 -19.52
CA LYS A 236 -21.36 29.16 -20.72
C LYS A 236 -22.88 29.18 -20.48
N ASP A 237 -23.31 28.83 -19.26
CA ASP A 237 -24.71 28.85 -18.80
C ASP A 237 -25.21 30.26 -18.42
N GLN A 238 -24.35 31.27 -18.25
CA GLN A 238 -24.78 32.66 -17.99
C GLN A 238 -25.53 33.30 -19.17
N GLY A 239 -25.60 32.64 -20.34
CA GLY A 239 -26.54 32.98 -21.42
C GLY A 239 -27.95 32.41 -21.25
N ILE A 240 -28.19 31.53 -20.28
CA ILE A 240 -29.46 30.83 -20.05
C ILE A 240 -29.83 30.98 -18.58
N LYS A 241 -30.49 32.10 -18.25
CA LYS A 241 -30.93 32.38 -16.88
C LYS A 241 -32.09 31.47 -16.47
N ASN A 242 -31.97 30.98 -15.24
CA ASN A 242 -33.03 30.53 -14.32
C ASN A 242 -33.81 29.26 -14.70
N SER A 243 -33.51 28.17 -13.99
CA SER A 243 -34.55 27.45 -13.24
C SER A 243 -33.92 26.54 -12.19
N HIS A 244 -34.31 26.77 -10.94
CA HIS A 244 -34.21 25.80 -9.88
C HIS A 244 -34.95 24.52 -10.31
N PHE A 245 -34.41 23.35 -9.95
CA PHE A 245 -34.75 22.01 -10.46
C PHE A 245 -34.38 21.77 -11.93
N ARG A 246 -33.13 21.35 -12.16
CA ARG A 246 -32.70 20.77 -13.45
C ARG A 246 -33.50 19.50 -13.75
N GLN A 247 -34.61 19.70 -14.47
CA GLN A 247 -35.23 18.74 -15.35
C GLN A 247 -34.12 18.10 -16.20
N ALA A 248 -34.17 16.78 -16.39
CA ALA A 248 -33.11 16.06 -17.09
C ALA A 248 -32.90 16.64 -18.50
N ASP A 249 -31.80 17.36 -18.71
CA ASP A 249 -31.38 17.79 -20.05
C ASP A 249 -31.31 16.53 -20.92
N GLY A 250 -32.14 16.44 -21.96
CA GLY A 250 -32.28 15.23 -22.78
C GLY A 250 -30.94 14.69 -23.32
N GLY A 251 -29.95 15.56 -23.52
CA GLY A 251 -28.59 15.17 -23.91
C GLY A 251 -27.81 14.40 -22.83
N SER A 252 -28.00 14.72 -21.54
CA SER A 252 -27.37 13.98 -20.44
C SER A 252 -27.93 12.56 -20.32
N PHE A 253 -29.23 12.40 -20.59
CA PHE A 253 -29.87 11.09 -20.56
C PHE A 253 -29.39 10.22 -21.72
N SER A 254 -29.33 10.76 -22.95
CA SER A 254 -28.81 10.02 -24.12
C SER A 254 -27.36 9.57 -23.93
N LEU A 255 -26.52 10.43 -23.34
CA LEU A 255 -25.12 10.06 -23.09
C LEU A 255 -24.99 9.00 -21.99
N LEU A 256 -25.78 9.10 -20.92
CA LEU A 256 -25.82 8.06 -19.90
C LEU A 256 -26.28 6.73 -20.50
N LEU A 257 -27.33 6.74 -21.33
CA LEU A 257 -27.81 5.55 -22.01
C LEU A 257 -26.70 4.92 -22.87
N LEU A 258 -25.95 5.74 -23.63
CA LEU A 258 -24.81 5.27 -24.41
C LEU A 258 -23.74 4.61 -23.52
N ILE A 259 -23.40 5.23 -22.39
CA ILE A 259 -22.43 4.68 -21.42
C ILE A 259 -22.94 3.35 -20.86
N VAL A 260 -24.22 3.26 -20.49
CA VAL A 260 -24.82 2.04 -19.94
C VAL A 260 -24.86 0.92 -20.98
N VAL A 261 -25.21 1.23 -22.23
CA VAL A 261 -25.18 0.27 -23.34
C VAL A 261 -23.75 -0.23 -23.59
N ALA A 262 -22.76 0.67 -23.61
CA ALA A 262 -21.36 0.27 -23.72
C ALA A 262 -20.92 -0.61 -22.54
N ALA A 263 -21.26 -0.21 -21.30
CA ALA A 263 -20.96 -0.95 -20.08
C ALA A 263 -21.56 -2.37 -20.10
N ALA A 264 -22.78 -2.51 -20.65
CA ALA A 264 -23.43 -3.79 -20.85
C ALA A 264 -22.72 -4.61 -21.94
N ALA A 265 -22.42 -4.00 -23.09
CA ALA A 265 -21.73 -4.68 -24.20
C ALA A 265 -20.40 -5.30 -23.76
N PHE A 266 -19.57 -4.59 -22.98
CA PHE A 266 -18.31 -5.14 -22.46
C PHE A 266 -18.52 -6.28 -21.46
N ARG A 267 -19.56 -6.22 -20.62
CA ARG A 267 -19.82 -7.24 -19.58
C ARG A 267 -20.47 -8.50 -20.11
N PHE A 268 -21.33 -8.35 -21.12
CA PHE A 268 -21.98 -9.48 -21.79
C PHE A 268 -21.13 -10.06 -22.92
N TYR A 269 -20.02 -9.43 -23.28
CA TYR A 269 -19.08 -9.97 -24.25
C TYR A 269 -18.47 -11.28 -23.73
N HIS A 270 -18.74 -12.37 -24.45
CA HIS A 270 -18.25 -13.71 -24.15
C HIS A 270 -18.58 -14.21 -22.74
N LEU A 271 -19.82 -13.95 -22.28
CA LEU A 271 -20.31 -14.39 -20.97
C LEU A 271 -20.27 -15.91 -20.77
N ASP A 272 -20.36 -16.65 -21.88
CA ASP A 272 -20.32 -18.10 -21.99
C ASP A 272 -18.90 -18.69 -21.96
N PHE A 273 -17.87 -17.87 -21.79
CA PHE A 273 -16.48 -18.31 -21.80
C PHE A 273 -16.24 -19.52 -20.88
N GLY A 274 -15.66 -20.56 -21.47
CA GLY A 274 -15.24 -21.74 -20.74
C GLY A 274 -16.36 -22.68 -20.32
N LEU A 275 -17.61 -22.45 -20.72
CA LEU A 275 -18.69 -23.43 -20.56
C LEU A 275 -18.72 -24.41 -21.75
N PRO A 276 -19.09 -25.69 -21.52
CA PRO A 276 -19.61 -26.28 -20.27
C PRO A 276 -18.55 -26.74 -19.24
N GLU A 277 -17.27 -26.79 -19.58
CA GLU A 277 -16.22 -27.39 -18.74
C GLU A 277 -15.91 -26.59 -17.46
N ASN A 278 -16.24 -25.31 -17.45
CA ASN A 278 -15.99 -24.28 -16.45
C ASN A 278 -14.53 -24.21 -15.95
N TYR A 279 -13.78 -23.23 -16.44
CA TYR A 279 -12.39 -22.98 -16.02
C TYR A 279 -12.24 -22.03 -14.82
N HIS A 280 -13.34 -21.55 -14.22
CA HIS A 280 -13.29 -20.60 -13.09
C HIS A 280 -13.63 -21.30 -11.75
N PRO A 281 -12.62 -21.64 -10.92
CA PRO A 281 -12.82 -22.50 -9.74
C PRO A 281 -13.74 -21.87 -8.68
N ASP A 282 -13.75 -20.54 -8.54
CA ASP A 282 -14.52 -19.85 -7.51
C ASP A 282 -16.05 -19.86 -7.74
N GLU A 283 -16.50 -20.22 -8.94
CA GLU A 283 -17.94 -20.32 -9.26
C GLU A 283 -18.54 -21.65 -8.78
N VAL A 284 -17.72 -22.72 -8.75
CA VAL A 284 -18.17 -24.10 -8.46
C VAL A 284 -18.80 -24.24 -7.07
N PRO A 285 -18.20 -23.71 -5.96
CA PRO A 285 -18.82 -23.80 -4.64
C PRO A 285 -20.19 -23.12 -4.56
N LYS A 286 -20.36 -22.01 -5.29
CA LYS A 286 -21.61 -21.23 -5.32
C LYS A 286 -22.71 -22.00 -6.05
N VAL A 287 -22.39 -22.55 -7.22
CA VAL A 287 -23.32 -23.41 -7.98
C VAL A 287 -23.67 -24.67 -7.18
N ASN A 288 -22.70 -25.30 -6.52
CA ASN A 288 -22.98 -26.46 -5.66
C ASN A 288 -23.92 -26.12 -4.50
N ALA A 289 -23.84 -24.92 -3.93
CA ALA A 289 -24.79 -24.46 -2.92
C ALA A 289 -26.21 -24.32 -3.48
N ILE A 290 -26.34 -23.79 -4.70
CA ILE A 290 -27.62 -23.70 -5.41
C ILE A 290 -28.18 -25.08 -5.71
N MET A 291 -27.34 -26.03 -6.17
CA MET A 291 -27.77 -27.40 -6.43
C MET A 291 -28.25 -28.10 -5.15
N ARG A 292 -27.66 -27.83 -3.99
CA ARG A 292 -28.18 -28.32 -2.71
C ARG A 292 -29.56 -27.75 -2.36
N MET A 293 -29.81 -26.47 -2.66
CA MET A 293 -31.14 -25.89 -2.47
C MET A 293 -32.19 -26.61 -3.33
N VAL A 294 -31.86 -26.86 -4.59
CA VAL A 294 -32.72 -27.61 -5.53
C VAL A 294 -32.96 -29.04 -5.02
N GLN A 295 -31.90 -29.76 -4.67
CA GLN A 295 -31.98 -31.17 -4.25
C GLN A 295 -32.73 -31.35 -2.93
N SER A 296 -32.55 -30.44 -1.97
CA SER A 296 -33.21 -30.50 -0.67
C SER A 296 -34.65 -29.98 -0.70
N GLY A 297 -35.06 -29.27 -1.75
CA GLY A 297 -36.33 -28.55 -1.80
C GLY A 297 -36.41 -27.39 -0.80
N THR A 298 -35.29 -26.98 -0.20
CA THR A 298 -35.23 -25.89 0.79
C THR A 298 -34.47 -24.71 0.21
N LEU A 299 -34.88 -23.49 0.58
CA LEU A 299 -34.13 -22.28 0.22
C LEU A 299 -32.89 -22.08 1.12
N ASN A 300 -32.48 -23.05 1.93
CA ASN A 300 -31.28 -22.90 2.75
C ASN A 300 -30.04 -23.41 1.98
N PRO A 301 -29.08 -22.54 1.59
CA PRO A 301 -27.90 -22.97 0.84
C PRO A 301 -26.90 -23.80 1.66
N ASN A 302 -27.02 -23.78 3.00
CA ASN A 302 -26.03 -24.32 3.94
C ASN A 302 -24.60 -23.86 3.59
N TYR A 303 -24.48 -22.63 3.07
CA TYR A 303 -23.24 -21.99 2.64
C TYR A 303 -23.32 -20.52 3.02
N PHE A 304 -22.64 -20.18 4.11
CA PHE A 304 -22.67 -18.83 4.73
C PHE A 304 -21.27 -18.19 4.79
N LEU A 305 -20.33 -18.66 3.98
CA LEU A 305 -18.99 -18.07 3.87
C LEU A 305 -19.04 -16.66 3.25
N HIS A 306 -20.05 -16.38 2.42
CA HIS A 306 -20.33 -15.09 1.80
C HIS A 306 -21.82 -14.74 1.93
N PRO A 307 -22.19 -13.44 1.84
CA PRO A 307 -23.59 -13.03 1.83
C PRO A 307 -24.44 -13.78 0.79
N SER A 308 -25.56 -14.36 1.22
CA SER A 308 -26.35 -15.31 0.40
C SER A 308 -27.18 -14.65 -0.72
N LEU A 309 -27.21 -13.31 -0.80
CA LEU A 309 -28.01 -12.60 -1.81
C LEU A 309 -27.64 -13.02 -3.23
N LEU A 310 -26.35 -13.18 -3.53
CA LEU A 310 -25.90 -13.64 -4.85
C LEU A 310 -26.45 -15.04 -5.17
N LEU A 311 -26.49 -15.95 -4.19
CA LEU A 311 -26.99 -17.30 -4.39
C LEU A 311 -28.49 -17.29 -4.68
N TYR A 312 -29.27 -16.51 -3.93
CA TYR A 312 -30.71 -16.38 -4.14
C TYR A 312 -31.04 -15.73 -5.49
N SER A 313 -30.35 -14.65 -5.85
CA SER A 313 -30.52 -14.01 -7.15
C SER A 313 -30.14 -14.93 -8.30
N THR A 314 -29.08 -15.74 -8.14
CA THR A 314 -28.67 -16.71 -9.16
C THR A 314 -29.68 -17.83 -9.31
N TYR A 315 -30.14 -18.42 -8.21
CA TYR A 315 -31.19 -19.44 -8.22
C TYR A 315 -32.47 -18.92 -8.89
N PHE A 316 -32.92 -17.72 -8.51
CA PHE A 316 -34.08 -17.09 -9.10
C PHE A 316 -33.89 -16.83 -10.60
N THR A 317 -32.77 -16.23 -11.00
CA THR A 317 -32.45 -15.96 -12.41
C THR A 317 -32.44 -17.27 -13.20
N ASN A 318 -31.78 -18.31 -12.71
CA ASN A 318 -31.72 -19.61 -13.38
C ASN A 318 -33.10 -20.26 -13.54
N THR A 319 -33.94 -20.15 -12.50
CA THR A 319 -35.33 -20.64 -12.55
C THR A 319 -36.14 -19.89 -13.62
N VAL A 320 -35.96 -18.58 -13.73
CA VAL A 320 -36.59 -17.75 -14.78
C VAL A 320 -36.09 -18.15 -16.17
N LEU A 321 -34.78 -18.35 -16.34
CA LEU A 321 -34.19 -18.80 -17.61
C LEU A 321 -34.79 -20.13 -18.10
N HIS A 322 -34.95 -21.09 -17.18
CA HIS A 322 -35.59 -22.38 -17.46
C HIS A 322 -37.09 -22.25 -17.73
N TYR A 323 -37.78 -21.36 -17.02
CA TYR A 323 -39.20 -21.08 -17.26
C TYR A 323 -39.45 -20.55 -18.69
N PHE A 324 -38.52 -19.75 -19.23
CA PHE A 324 -38.56 -19.27 -20.61
C PHE A 324 -37.99 -20.28 -21.64
N GLY A 325 -37.69 -21.51 -21.23
CA GLY A 325 -37.33 -22.61 -22.14
C GLY A 325 -35.87 -22.61 -22.61
N ILE A 326 -34.95 -21.99 -21.86
CA ILE A 326 -33.51 -22.18 -22.13
C ILE A 326 -33.14 -23.64 -21.86
N SER A 327 -32.68 -24.33 -22.91
CA SER A 327 -32.28 -25.73 -22.85
C SER A 327 -30.91 -25.92 -22.19
N GLY A 328 -30.75 -27.00 -21.42
CA GLY A 328 -29.51 -27.34 -20.70
C GLY A 328 -29.78 -27.95 -19.33
N GLU A 329 -28.77 -28.53 -18.69
CA GLU A 329 -28.93 -28.95 -17.29
C GLU A 329 -29.02 -27.72 -16.38
N PHE A 330 -29.87 -27.80 -15.34
CA PHE A 330 -30.06 -26.70 -14.39
C PHE A 330 -28.74 -26.26 -13.75
N ARG A 331 -27.81 -27.20 -13.54
CA ARG A 331 -26.48 -26.93 -12.99
C ARG A 331 -25.64 -26.08 -13.94
N ASP A 332 -25.64 -26.40 -15.22
CA ASP A 332 -24.78 -25.75 -16.22
C ASP A 332 -25.27 -24.32 -16.49
N THR A 333 -26.59 -24.15 -16.60
CA THR A 333 -27.20 -22.83 -16.77
C THR A 333 -27.06 -21.96 -15.52
N ALA A 334 -26.86 -22.54 -14.33
CA ALA A 334 -26.64 -21.78 -13.10
C ALA A 334 -25.34 -20.97 -13.12
N PHE A 335 -24.30 -21.44 -13.81
CA PHE A 335 -23.08 -20.66 -14.03
C PHE A 335 -23.39 -19.40 -14.85
N LEU A 336 -24.08 -19.57 -15.97
CA LEU A 336 -24.51 -18.44 -16.82
C LEU A 336 -25.39 -17.48 -16.03
N ALA A 337 -26.38 -17.99 -15.29
CA ALA A 337 -27.27 -17.17 -14.47
C ALA A 337 -26.49 -16.35 -13.42
N GLY A 338 -25.49 -16.94 -12.78
CA GLY A 338 -24.66 -16.25 -11.78
C GLY A 338 -23.84 -15.12 -12.40
N ARG A 339 -23.29 -15.36 -13.59
CA ARG A 339 -22.57 -14.35 -14.37
C ARG A 339 -23.51 -13.22 -14.81
N VAL A 340 -24.72 -13.53 -15.30
CA VAL A 340 -25.74 -12.53 -15.63
C VAL A 340 -26.05 -11.63 -14.43
N VAL A 341 -26.27 -12.22 -13.24
CA VAL A 341 -26.53 -11.44 -12.02
C VAL A 341 -25.35 -10.50 -11.72
N SER A 342 -24.11 -10.96 -11.85
CA SER A 342 -22.92 -10.15 -11.65
C SER A 342 -22.82 -9.00 -12.67
N CYS A 343 -23.05 -9.28 -13.95
CA CYS A 343 -23.07 -8.26 -15.01
C CYS A 343 -24.14 -7.19 -14.75
N LEU A 344 -25.36 -7.61 -14.39
CA LEU A 344 -26.45 -6.69 -14.04
C LEU A 344 -26.11 -5.82 -12.83
N ALA A 345 -25.49 -6.40 -11.79
CA ALA A 345 -25.03 -5.65 -10.63
C ALA A 345 -23.95 -4.61 -11.01
N GLY A 346 -23.02 -4.98 -11.88
CA GLY A 346 -21.99 -4.08 -12.41
C GLY A 346 -22.54 -2.96 -13.30
N ILE A 347 -23.59 -3.23 -14.09
CA ILE A 347 -24.28 -2.19 -14.87
C ILE A 347 -25.06 -1.26 -13.93
N PHE A 348 -25.73 -1.82 -12.92
CA PHE A 348 -26.44 -1.05 -11.92
C PHE A 348 -25.51 -0.12 -11.14
N SER A 349 -24.30 -0.56 -10.81
CA SER A 349 -23.32 0.29 -10.11
C SER A 349 -22.88 1.51 -10.94
N VAL A 350 -22.79 1.39 -12.28
CA VAL A 350 -22.53 2.52 -13.20
C VAL A 350 -23.66 3.55 -13.14
N VAL A 351 -24.91 3.10 -13.19
CA VAL A 351 -26.09 3.98 -13.09
C VAL A 351 -26.15 4.64 -11.71
N LEU A 352 -25.94 3.85 -10.65
CA LEU A 352 -25.96 4.36 -9.28
C LEU A 352 -24.88 5.42 -9.05
N LEU A 353 -23.67 5.19 -9.55
CA LEU A 353 -22.57 6.16 -9.45
C LEU A 353 -22.88 7.46 -10.18
N TYR A 354 -23.51 7.39 -11.36
CA TYR A 354 -24.00 8.59 -12.07
C TYR A 354 -24.90 9.42 -11.16
N TYR A 355 -25.92 8.81 -10.55
CA TYR A 355 -26.88 9.53 -9.71
C TYR A 355 -26.25 10.09 -8.44
N ILE A 356 -25.36 9.33 -7.79
CA ILE A 356 -24.62 9.80 -6.61
C ILE A 356 -23.78 11.03 -6.96
N ALA A 357 -22.95 10.95 -8.00
CA ALA A 357 -22.07 12.04 -8.40
C ALA A 357 -22.85 13.25 -8.96
N LYS A 358 -23.95 13.01 -9.70
CA LYS A 358 -24.86 14.06 -10.14
C LYS A 358 -25.45 14.84 -8.98
N ASN A 359 -25.89 14.14 -7.93
CA ASN A 359 -26.52 14.76 -6.77
C ASN A 359 -25.53 15.50 -5.88
N LEU A 360 -24.27 15.03 -5.80
CA LEU A 360 -23.23 15.68 -5.00
C LEU A 360 -22.59 16.88 -5.69
N TYR A 361 -22.52 16.86 -7.03
CA TYR A 361 -21.81 17.87 -7.82
C TYR A 361 -22.65 18.34 -9.01
N SER A 362 -22.57 17.64 -10.15
CA SER A 362 -23.21 18.08 -11.40
C SER A 362 -23.46 16.92 -12.37
N SER A 363 -24.34 17.12 -13.37
CA SER A 363 -24.60 16.10 -14.40
C SER A 363 -23.34 15.69 -15.17
N GLY A 364 -22.42 16.63 -15.44
CA GLY A 364 -21.17 16.35 -16.15
C GLY A 364 -20.19 15.49 -15.34
N THR A 365 -20.08 15.75 -14.03
CA THR A 365 -19.28 14.92 -13.13
C THR A 365 -19.88 13.52 -12.96
N GLY A 366 -21.21 13.42 -12.91
CA GLY A 366 -21.91 12.14 -12.96
C GLY A 366 -21.60 11.32 -14.21
N LEU A 367 -21.66 11.93 -15.40
CA LEU A 367 -21.35 11.26 -16.67
C LEU A 367 -19.90 10.80 -16.74
N LEU A 368 -18.96 11.64 -16.30
CA LEU A 368 -17.54 11.28 -16.25
C LEU A 368 -17.28 10.12 -15.28
N ALA A 369 -17.87 10.16 -14.07
CA ALA A 369 -17.72 9.10 -13.08
C ALA A 369 -18.30 7.76 -13.60
N ALA A 370 -19.48 7.79 -14.21
CA ALA A 370 -20.10 6.62 -14.82
C ALA A 370 -19.26 6.05 -15.96
N ALA A 371 -18.71 6.89 -16.84
CA ALA A 371 -17.82 6.44 -17.92
C ALA A 371 -16.56 5.79 -17.34
N LEU A 372 -15.89 6.41 -16.38
CA LEU A 372 -14.69 5.85 -15.76
C LEU A 372 -14.95 4.48 -15.11
N LEU A 373 -16.10 4.29 -14.42
CA LEU A 373 -16.46 3.01 -13.84
C LEU A 373 -16.85 1.97 -14.90
N ALA A 374 -17.54 2.39 -15.96
CA ALA A 374 -17.99 1.53 -17.05
C ALA A 374 -16.81 0.85 -17.77
N PHE A 375 -15.70 1.59 -17.97
CA PHE A 375 -14.50 1.15 -18.71
C PHE A 375 -13.32 0.73 -17.81
N SER A 376 -13.49 0.68 -16.48
CA SER A 376 -12.41 0.28 -15.56
C SER A 376 -12.15 -1.24 -15.65
N PRO A 377 -10.96 -1.70 -16.07
CA PRO A 377 -10.67 -3.13 -16.25
C PRO A 377 -10.67 -3.96 -14.96
N ILE A 378 -10.61 -3.29 -13.80
CA ILE A 378 -10.68 -3.97 -12.48
C ILE A 378 -12.14 -4.19 -12.06
N HIS A 379 -13.08 -3.46 -12.65
CA HIS A 379 -14.51 -3.52 -12.32
C HIS A 379 -15.37 -4.17 -13.41
N VAL A 380 -14.92 -4.15 -14.67
CA VAL A 380 -15.44 -5.02 -15.73
C VAL A 380 -14.89 -6.42 -15.50
#